data_AF-A0A6M3IV98-F1
#
_entry.id   AF-A0A6M3IV98-F1
#
_cell.length_a   1.000
_cell.length_b   1.000
_cell.length_c   1.000
_cell.angle_alpha   90.00
_cell.angle_beta   90.00
_cell.angle_gamma   90.00
#
_symmetry.space_group_name_H-M   'P 1'
#
loop_
_entity.id
_entity.type
_entity.pdbx_description
1 polymer ?
#
loop_
_entity_poly.entity_id
_entity_poly.type
_entity_poly.pdbx_seq_one_letter_code
_entity_poly.pdbx_strand_id
1 'polypeptide(L)'
;MRAPKGSGVVFEKVSIGELLPGVIDNVEYDQNHKFTFQGEDKIAAAVRLVFKLDGYKFPHRTRWMKFNVGEKANLYKLILSKLVEGAKPDMDFDIDHLKGMKIKTLWAENGDFQNLESIFPLEKKLPYTVDDVPMLEEDQSWPLVEEEPKE
;
A
#
# COMPACT_ATOMS: atom_id res chain seq x y z
N MET A 1 35.49 7.09 14.58
CA MET A 1 34.76 6.45 13.46
C MET A 1 33.59 7.35 13.10
N ARG A 2 33.47 7.79 11.85
CA ARG A 2 32.31 8.58 11.38
C ARG A 2 31.13 7.65 11.17
N ALA A 3 29.97 7.98 11.73
CA ALA A 3 28.73 7.27 11.43
C ALA A 3 28.46 7.30 9.91
N PRO A 4 27.99 6.21 9.29
CA PRO A 4 27.63 6.23 7.89
C PRO A 4 26.51 7.26 7.70
N LYS A 5 26.74 8.23 6.81
CA LYS A 5 25.68 9.13 6.31
C LYS A 5 24.69 8.23 5.58
N GLY A 6 23.68 7.73 6.29
CA GLY A 6 22.51 7.14 5.67
C GLY A 6 22.01 8.18 4.66
N SER A 7 21.83 7.76 3.41
CA SER A 7 21.11 8.53 2.41
C SER A 7 19.79 8.94 3.05
N GLY A 8 19.71 10.20 3.50
CA GLY A 8 18.51 10.74 4.10
C GLY A 8 17.43 10.61 3.04
N VAL A 9 16.57 9.61 3.18
CA VAL A 9 15.38 9.49 2.36
C VAL A 9 14.64 10.79 2.63
N VAL A 10 14.64 11.68 1.64
CA VAL A 10 14.00 13.00 1.75
C VAL A 10 12.53 12.70 1.94
N PHE A 11 12.09 12.67 3.20
CA PHE A 11 10.71 12.48 3.54
C PHE A 11 10.00 13.80 3.25
N GLU A 12 9.23 13.81 2.17
CA GLU A 12 8.40 14.95 1.82
C GLU A 12 7.17 14.94 2.74
N LYS A 13 7.05 15.96 3.59
CA LYS A 13 5.84 16.13 4.40
C LYS A 13 4.66 16.51 3.51
N VAL A 14 3.49 15.99 3.83
CA VAL A 14 2.23 16.31 3.16
C VAL A 14 1.40 17.32 3.95
N SER A 15 0.47 17.99 3.29
CA SER A 15 -0.54 18.82 3.96
C SER A 15 -1.35 17.97 4.95
N ILE A 16 -1.56 18.51 6.15
CA ILE A 16 -2.32 17.88 7.24
C ILE A 16 -3.72 18.47 7.26
N GLY A 17 -4.74 17.65 7.55
CA GLY A 17 -6.13 18.11 7.64
C GLY A 17 -6.81 18.40 6.29
N GLU A 18 -6.12 18.17 5.18
CA GLU A 18 -6.65 18.30 3.82
C GLU A 18 -6.81 16.93 3.15
N LEU A 19 -7.81 16.81 2.27
CA LEU A 19 -8.00 15.62 1.46
C LEU A 19 -7.08 15.67 0.24
N LEU A 20 -6.05 14.83 0.26
CA LEU A 20 -5.06 14.73 -0.80
C LEU A 20 -5.45 13.62 -1.80
N PRO A 21 -5.76 13.96 -3.06
CA PRO A 21 -6.01 12.97 -4.09
C PRO A 21 -4.72 12.24 -4.47
N GLY A 22 -4.86 11.01 -4.95
CA GLY A 22 -3.75 10.21 -5.43
C GLY A 22 -4.17 8.81 -5.87
N VAL A 23 -3.18 7.94 -6.04
CA VAL A 23 -3.36 6.54 -6.45
C VAL A 23 -2.62 5.62 -5.48
N ILE A 24 -3.20 4.44 -5.24
CA ILE A 24 -2.47 3.33 -4.62
C ILE A 24 -1.50 2.78 -5.68
N ASP A 25 -0.24 3.14 -5.57
CA ASP A 25 0.80 2.78 -6.52
C ASP A 25 1.22 1.33 -6.35
N ASN A 26 1.43 0.91 -5.09
CA ASN A 26 1.87 -0.44 -4.79
C ASN A 26 1.41 -0.90 -3.41
N VAL A 27 1.49 -2.21 -3.18
CA VAL A 27 1.28 -2.87 -1.88
C VAL A 27 2.56 -3.60 -1.54
N GLU A 28 3.13 -3.28 -0.39
CA GLU A 28 4.37 -3.91 0.08
C GLU A 28 4.06 -4.90 1.20
N TYR A 29 4.69 -6.08 1.16
CA TYR A 29 4.51 -7.16 2.10
C TYR A 29 5.82 -7.48 2.84
N ASP A 30 5.71 -7.84 4.11
CA ASP A 30 6.83 -8.31 4.93
C ASP A 30 6.34 -9.46 5.82
N GLN A 31 6.77 -10.69 5.51
CA GLN A 31 6.36 -11.89 6.26
C GLN A 31 6.95 -11.94 7.67
N ASN A 32 8.07 -11.24 7.91
CA ASN A 32 8.84 -11.31 9.15
C ASN A 32 8.96 -9.93 9.81
N HIS A 33 7.90 -9.12 9.72
CA HIS A 33 7.93 -7.77 10.27
C HIS A 33 7.95 -7.79 11.80
N LYS A 34 8.92 -7.07 12.37
CA LYS A 34 9.07 -6.95 13.83
C LYS A 34 8.22 -5.80 14.35
N PHE A 35 7.15 -6.12 15.07
CA PHE A 35 6.33 -5.15 15.79
C PHE A 35 6.74 -5.08 17.25
N THR A 36 7.10 -3.89 17.73
CA THR A 36 7.36 -3.64 19.15
C THR A 36 6.13 -2.99 19.80
N PHE A 37 5.57 -3.62 20.83
CA PHE A 37 4.46 -3.07 21.61
C PHE A 37 4.70 -3.31 23.09
N GLN A 38 4.69 -2.24 23.89
CA GLN A 38 4.92 -2.28 25.35
C GLN A 38 6.23 -3.01 25.75
N GLY A 39 7.27 -2.92 24.92
CA GLY A 39 8.56 -3.59 25.17
C GLY A 39 8.61 -5.07 24.76
N GLU A 40 7.49 -5.64 24.29
CA GLU A 40 7.47 -6.96 23.67
C GLU A 40 7.67 -6.87 22.16
N ASP A 41 8.58 -7.68 21.64
CA ASP A 41 8.78 -7.84 20.22
C ASP A 41 7.99 -9.05 19.71
N LYS A 42 7.17 -8.83 18.69
CA LYS A 42 6.41 -9.89 18.01
C LYS A 42 6.66 -9.82 16.51
N ILE A 43 7.03 -10.96 15.95
CA ILE A 43 7.20 -11.12 14.50
C ILE A 43 5.85 -11.56 13.94
N ALA A 44 5.37 -10.87 12.90
CA ALA A 44 4.15 -11.22 12.20
C ALA A 44 4.20 -10.74 10.75
N ALA A 45 3.42 -11.39 9.89
CA ALA A 45 3.19 -10.91 8.54
C ALA A 45 2.53 -9.52 8.56
N ALA A 46 3.06 -8.63 7.73
CA ALA A 46 2.65 -7.24 7.63
C ALA A 46 2.46 -6.81 6.19
N VAL A 47 1.62 -5.80 6.03
CA VAL A 47 1.33 -5.13 4.77
C VAL A 47 1.30 -3.62 4.97
N ARG A 48 1.69 -2.86 3.94
CA ARG A 48 1.47 -1.43 3.86
C ARG A 48 1.14 -1.01 2.44
N LEU A 49 0.41 0.10 2.33
CA LEU A 49 0.10 0.69 1.03
C LEU A 49 1.12 1.79 0.71
N VAL A 50 1.48 1.88 -0.57
CA VAL A 50 2.30 2.93 -1.15
C VAL A 50 1.40 3.79 -2.03
N PHE A 51 1.45 5.10 -1.80
CA PHE A 51 0.63 6.08 -2.48
C PHE A 51 1.51 6.99 -3.34
N LYS A 52 0.97 7.32 -4.51
CA LYS A 52 1.43 8.44 -5.32
C LYS A 52 0.40 9.56 -5.18
N LEU A 53 0.74 10.59 -4.40
CA LEU A 53 -0.16 11.70 -4.11
C LEU A 53 0.02 12.81 -5.15
N ASP A 54 -1.08 13.44 -5.56
CA ASP A 54 -1.05 14.52 -6.53
C ASP A 54 -0.35 15.76 -5.94
N GLY A 55 0.58 16.34 -6.70
CA GLY A 55 1.37 17.49 -6.25
C GLY A 55 2.59 17.13 -5.39
N TYR A 56 2.81 15.84 -5.09
CA TYR A 56 3.96 15.36 -4.33
C TYR A 56 4.91 14.56 -5.23
N LYS A 57 6.21 14.70 -4.98
CA LYS A 57 7.25 14.09 -5.82
C LYS A 57 7.59 12.68 -5.36
N PHE A 58 7.56 12.44 -4.06
CA PHE A 58 7.98 11.18 -3.48
C PHE A 58 6.77 10.32 -3.09
N PRO A 59 6.90 8.99 -3.14
CA PRO A 59 5.83 8.10 -2.70
C PRO A 59 5.65 8.14 -1.19
N HIS A 60 4.40 8.17 -0.74
CA HIS A 60 4.02 8.16 0.67
C HIS A 60 3.53 6.78 1.06
N ARG A 61 3.77 6.36 2.31
CA ARG A 61 3.45 5.00 2.74
C ARG A 61 2.64 5.02 4.02
N THR A 62 1.74 4.04 4.16
CA THR A 62 1.14 3.76 5.48
C THR A 62 2.19 3.18 6.41
N ARG A 63 1.90 3.22 7.72
CA ARG A 63 2.59 2.34 8.67
C ARG A 63 2.37 0.88 8.28
N TRP A 64 3.29 0.02 8.71
CA TRP A 64 3.09 -1.42 8.64
C TRP A 64 1.88 -1.84 9.49
N MET A 65 1.00 -2.61 8.88
CA MET A 65 -0.20 -3.16 9.52
C MET A 65 -0.10 -4.67 9.50
N LYS A 66 -0.54 -5.32 10.57
CA LYS A 66 -0.57 -6.78 10.62
C LYS A 66 -1.55 -7.30 9.56
N PHE A 67 -1.19 -8.40 8.91
CA PHE A 67 -2.05 -9.14 8.00
C PHE A 67 -3.07 -9.99 8.79
N ASN A 68 -3.85 -9.32 9.63
CA ASN A 68 -4.98 -9.92 10.33
C ASN A 68 -6.19 -9.04 10.01
N VAL A 69 -7.26 -9.65 9.51
CA VAL A 69 -8.42 -8.92 8.97
C VAL A 69 -9.53 -8.73 10.03
N GLY A 70 -9.36 -9.24 11.26
CA GLY A 70 -10.40 -9.16 12.29
C GLY A 70 -10.90 -7.74 12.64
N GLU A 71 -12.07 -7.64 13.28
CA GLU A 71 -12.84 -6.39 13.44
C GLU A 71 -12.06 -5.23 14.04
N LYS A 72 -11.05 -5.54 14.87
CA LYS A 72 -10.23 -4.55 15.57
C LYS A 72 -8.92 -4.22 14.87
N ALA A 73 -8.57 -4.89 13.78
CA ALA A 73 -7.31 -4.71 13.08
C ALA A 73 -7.27 -3.40 12.27
N ASN A 74 -6.09 -2.79 12.21
CA ASN A 74 -5.88 -1.55 11.48
C ASN A 74 -6.11 -1.71 9.98
N LEU A 75 -5.71 -2.85 9.41
CA LEU A 75 -5.91 -3.15 8.00
C LEU A 75 -7.40 -3.09 7.63
N TYR A 76 -8.26 -3.77 8.37
CA TYR A 76 -9.71 -3.73 8.14
C TYR A 76 -10.31 -2.34 8.39
N LYS A 77 -10.03 -1.75 9.55
CA LYS A 77 -10.64 -0.47 9.97
C LYS A 77 -10.23 0.72 9.12
N LEU A 78 -8.94 0.82 8.78
CA LEU A 78 -8.42 1.96 8.05
C LEU A 78 -8.57 1.78 6.54
N ILE A 79 -8.39 0.57 6.02
CA ILE A 79 -8.30 0.31 4.58
C ILE A 79 -9.56 -0.39 4.06
N LEU A 80 -9.76 -1.67 4.41
CA LEU A 80 -10.74 -2.53 3.70
C LEU A 80 -12.18 -2.04 3.88
N SER A 81 -12.61 -1.71 5.10
CA SER A 81 -13.96 -1.19 5.35
C SER A 81 -14.28 0.12 4.61
N LYS A 82 -13.23 0.86 4.23
CA LYS A 82 -13.35 2.14 3.50
C LYS A 82 -13.31 1.96 1.99
N LEU A 83 -12.50 1.03 1.49
CA LEU A 83 -12.23 0.89 0.06
C LEU A 83 -12.98 -0.25 -0.61
N VAL A 84 -13.40 -1.28 0.13
CA VAL A 84 -14.05 -2.47 -0.41
C VAL A 84 -15.54 -2.47 -0.03
N GLU A 85 -16.39 -2.78 -1.00
CA GLU A 85 -17.83 -2.90 -0.80
C GLU A 85 -18.17 -4.19 -0.06
N GLY A 86 -19.05 -4.11 0.94
CA GLY A 86 -19.44 -5.29 1.72
C GLY A 86 -18.31 -5.91 2.54
N ALA A 87 -17.21 -5.18 2.77
CA ALA A 87 -16.05 -5.68 3.48
C ALA A 87 -16.43 -6.28 4.85
N LYS A 88 -15.96 -7.50 5.12
CA LYS A 88 -16.15 -8.19 6.39
C LYS A 88 -14.80 -8.45 7.05
N PRO A 89 -14.75 -8.50 8.39
CA PRO A 89 -13.53 -8.77 9.13
C PRO A 89 -12.88 -10.12 8.80
N ASP A 90 -13.67 -11.12 8.44
CA ASP A 90 -13.16 -12.46 8.13
C ASP A 90 -13.19 -12.74 6.63
N MET A 91 -13.21 -11.69 5.79
CA MET A 91 -13.17 -11.84 4.34
C MET A 91 -11.78 -12.25 3.86
N ASP A 92 -11.73 -13.12 2.86
CA ASP A 92 -10.52 -13.37 2.09
C ASP A 92 -10.51 -12.40 0.90
N PHE A 93 -9.62 -11.41 0.94
CA PHE A 93 -9.53 -10.37 -0.07
C PHE A 93 -8.07 -10.14 -0.44
N ASP A 94 -7.78 -10.24 -1.73
CA ASP A 94 -6.47 -9.90 -2.24
C ASP A 94 -6.26 -8.39 -2.21
N ILE A 95 -5.35 -7.94 -1.33
CA ILE A 95 -5.03 -6.52 -1.15
C ILE A 95 -4.40 -5.95 -2.42
N ASP A 96 -3.80 -6.78 -3.27
CA ASP A 96 -3.23 -6.32 -4.54
C ASP A 96 -4.28 -5.78 -5.50
N HIS A 97 -5.55 -6.16 -5.35
CA HIS A 97 -6.65 -5.56 -6.11
C HIS A 97 -6.87 -4.07 -5.81
N LEU A 98 -6.28 -3.53 -4.73
CA LEU A 98 -6.32 -2.11 -4.44
C LEU A 98 -5.36 -1.30 -5.32
N LYS A 99 -4.37 -1.93 -5.98
CA LYS A 99 -3.38 -1.23 -6.83
C LYS A 99 -4.08 -0.52 -8.00
N GLY A 100 -3.63 0.69 -8.30
CA GLY A 100 -4.23 1.55 -9.33
C GLY A 100 -5.52 2.25 -8.91
N MET A 101 -6.07 1.97 -7.72
CA MET A 101 -7.27 2.64 -7.24
C MET A 101 -7.01 4.13 -6.95
N LYS A 102 -7.84 5.00 -7.52
CA LYS A 102 -7.85 6.43 -7.21
C LYS A 102 -8.50 6.68 -5.87
N ILE A 103 -7.79 7.40 -5.00
CA ILE A 103 -8.17 7.62 -3.62
C ILE A 103 -8.03 9.09 -3.22
N LYS A 104 -8.63 9.44 -2.09
CA LYS A 104 -8.32 10.65 -1.33
C LYS A 104 -7.85 10.22 0.06
N THR A 105 -6.75 10.80 0.52
CA THR A 105 -6.13 10.49 1.80
C THR A 105 -6.18 11.69 2.72
N LEU A 106 -6.42 11.46 4.01
CA LEU A 106 -6.31 12.44 5.07
C LEU A 106 -5.14 12.04 5.96
N TRP A 107 -4.26 13.00 6.26
CA TRP A 107 -3.06 12.78 7.05
C TRP A 107 -3.11 13.59 8.33
N ALA A 108 -2.60 12.99 9.40
CA ALA A 108 -2.42 13.59 10.71
C ALA A 108 -0.96 13.53 11.13
N GLU A 109 -0.50 14.54 11.86
CA GLU A 109 0.84 14.59 12.44
C GLU A 109 0.81 14.15 13.90
N ASN A 110 1.76 13.29 14.27
CA ASN A 110 1.97 12.84 15.64
C ASN A 110 3.46 13.00 15.97
N GLY A 111 3.80 14.13 16.61
CA GLY A 111 5.18 14.56 16.78
C GLY A 111 5.80 14.90 15.42
N ASP A 112 6.94 14.30 15.09
CA ASP A 112 7.61 14.52 13.80
C ASP A 112 7.14 13.57 12.68
N PHE A 113 6.21 12.66 12.98
CA PHE A 113 5.77 11.62 12.04
C PHE A 113 4.35 11.85 11.55
N GLN A 114 4.18 11.86 10.23
CA GLN A 114 2.87 11.92 9.59
C GLN A 114 2.31 10.52 9.34
N ASN A 115 1.02 10.35 9.62
CA ASN A 115 0.32 9.08 9.52
C ASN A 115 -0.98 9.27 8.76
N LEU A 116 -1.33 8.26 7.97
CA LEU A 116 -2.64 8.18 7.34
C LEU A 116 -3.71 8.07 8.44
N GLU A 117 -4.62 9.03 8.46
CA GLU A 117 -5.76 9.06 9.38
C GLU A 117 -6.98 8.39 8.75
N SER A 118 -7.24 8.67 7.47
CA SER A 118 -8.37 8.11 6.73
C SER A 118 -8.10 8.06 5.23
N ILE A 119 -8.76 7.12 4.56
CA ILE A 119 -8.69 6.90 3.12
C ILE A 119 -10.11 6.76 2.57
N PHE A 120 -10.33 7.32 1.39
CA PHE A 120 -11.63 7.31 0.72
C PHE A 120 -11.42 6.99 -0.76
N PRO A 121 -12.31 6.22 -1.40
CA PRO A 121 -12.28 6.06 -2.84
C PRO A 121 -12.64 7.40 -3.51
N LEU A 122 -11.97 7.75 -4.60
CA LEU A 122 -12.30 8.96 -5.36
C LEU A 122 -13.56 8.77 -6.23
N GLU A 123 -13.78 7.54 -6.69
CA GLU A 123 -14.92 7.15 -7.53
C GLU A 123 -15.86 6.21 -6.76
N LYS A 124 -15.65 4.90 -6.87
CA LYS A 124 -16.44 3.87 -6.18
C LYS A 124 -15.54 2.98 -5.34
N LYS A 125 -16.12 2.36 -4.31
CA LYS A 125 -15.47 1.23 -3.63
C LYS A 125 -15.28 0.09 -4.63
N LEU A 126 -14.25 -0.71 -4.42
CA LEU A 126 -14.07 -1.93 -5.19
C LEU A 126 -15.16 -2.93 -4.80
N PRO A 127 -15.89 -3.51 -5.77
CA PRO A 127 -16.82 -4.58 -5.47
C PRO A 127 -16.02 -5.76 -4.91
N TYR A 128 -16.60 -6.46 -3.94
CA TYR A 128 -16.09 -7.76 -3.52
C TYR A 128 -16.45 -8.79 -4.60
N THR A 129 -15.69 -8.81 -5.70
CA THR A 129 -15.75 -9.90 -6.67
C THR A 129 -14.64 -10.89 -6.32
N VAL A 130 -15.03 -12.14 -6.07
CA VAL A 130 -14.11 -13.25 -5.75
C VAL A 130 -13.35 -13.72 -7.00
N ASP A 131 -13.70 -13.22 -8.21
CA ASP A 131 -13.33 -13.88 -9.48
C ASP A 131 -12.92 -12.98 -10.66
N ASP A 132 -12.56 -11.71 -10.48
CA ASP A 132 -12.08 -10.89 -11.62
C ASP A 132 -10.68 -10.35 -11.37
N VAL A 133 -9.68 -11.21 -11.62
CA VAL A 133 -8.31 -10.79 -11.90
C VAL A 133 -8.33 -10.16 -13.29
N PRO A 134 -8.10 -8.84 -13.46
CA PRO A 134 -7.65 -8.36 -14.74
C PRO A 134 -6.24 -8.94 -14.92
N MET A 135 -6.11 -9.97 -15.76
CA MET A 135 -4.84 -10.33 -16.35
C MET A 135 -4.24 -9.04 -16.91
N LEU A 136 -3.22 -8.52 -16.24
CA LEU A 136 -2.31 -7.57 -16.86
C LEU A 136 -1.77 -8.28 -18.09
N GLU A 137 -2.13 -7.79 -19.29
CA GLU A 137 -1.50 -8.22 -20.53
C GLU A 137 0.00 -7.95 -20.36
N GLU A 138 0.75 -8.99 -20.02
CA GLU A 138 2.19 -8.99 -20.18
C GLU A 138 2.45 -8.85 -21.67
N ASP A 139 2.78 -7.65 -22.11
CA ASP A 139 3.37 -7.37 -23.42
C ASP A 139 4.77 -8.02 -23.45
N GLN A 140 4.80 -9.35 -23.57
CA GLN A 140 5.99 -10.15 -23.83
C GLN A 140 6.22 -10.21 -25.34
N SER A 141 6.55 -9.06 -25.92
CA SER A 141 7.22 -9.00 -27.22
C SER A 141 8.69 -9.42 -27.06
N TRP A 142 8.94 -10.73 -27.01
CA TRP A 142 10.29 -11.26 -27.21
C TRP A 142 10.62 -11.20 -28.71
N PRO A 143 11.72 -10.56 -29.13
CA PRO A 143 12.18 -10.70 -30.50
C PRO A 143 12.67 -12.14 -30.71
N LEU A 144 12.03 -12.83 -31.66
CA LEU A 144 12.50 -14.10 -32.21
C LEU A 144 13.90 -13.86 -32.79
N VAL A 145 14.91 -14.45 -32.17
CA VAL A 145 16.25 -14.56 -32.76
C VAL A 145 16.17 -15.70 -33.79
N GLU A 146 16.11 -15.35 -35.07
CA GLU A 146 16.32 -16.30 -36.15
C GLU A 146 17.80 -16.72 -36.12
N GLU A 147 18.07 -17.96 -35.72
CA GLU A 147 19.39 -18.57 -35.93
C GLU A 147 19.54 -18.91 -37.42
N GLU A 148 20.41 -18.20 -38.12
CA GLU A 148 20.84 -18.57 -39.46
C GLU A 148 21.61 -19.92 -39.42
N PRO A 149 21.37 -20.83 -40.38
CA PRO A 149 22.14 -22.06 -40.48
C PRO A 149 23.54 -21.74 -41.00
N LYS A 150 24.58 -22.13 -40.24
CA LYS A 150 25.95 -22.18 -40.76
C LYS A 150 26.09 -23.34 -41.75
N GLU A 151 26.46 -23.01 -42.98
CA GLU A 151 27.01 -23.93 -43.99
C GLU A 151 28.33 -24.58 -43.55
#